data_AF-A0A3D3E5F5-F1
#
_entry.id   AF-A0A3D3E5F5-F1
#
_cell.length_a   1.000
_cell.length_b   1.000
_cell.length_c   1.000
_cell.angle_alpha   90.00
_cell.angle_beta   90.00
_cell.angle_gamma   90.00
#
_symmetry.space_group_name_H-M   'P 1'
#
loop_
_entity.id
_entity.type
_entity.pdbx_description
1 polymer ?
#
loop_
_entity_poly.entity_id
_entity_poly.type
_entity_poly.pdbx_seq_one_letter_code
_entity_poly.pdbx_strand_id
1 'polypeptide(L)'
;AFFTERKDVSDRGVLLAEAQSVGLDFEAASIALEDAQRRSRVVDQEVFWQHQGISGVPTVVFNRTSAITGAHPQSTYKQVLQELIQ
;
A
#
# COMPACT_ATOMS: atom_id res chain seq x y z
N ALA A 1 9.49 -8.40 7.21
CA ALA A 1 8.91 -7.93 8.49
C ALA A 1 7.67 -8.69 9.01
N PHE A 2 6.44 -8.32 8.63
CA PHE A 2 5.23 -8.71 9.39
C PHE A 2 4.80 -10.18 9.21
N PHE A 3 4.43 -10.60 8.00
CA PHE A 3 3.81 -11.93 7.80
C PHE A 3 4.78 -13.11 7.99
N THR A 4 6.02 -12.98 7.52
CA THR A 4 7.02 -14.07 7.56
C THR A 4 7.80 -14.07 8.87
N GLU A 5 8.37 -12.93 9.25
CA GLU A 5 9.27 -12.82 10.40
C GLU A 5 8.56 -12.42 11.71
N ARG A 6 7.28 -12.04 11.63
CA ARG A 6 6.44 -11.67 12.79
C ARG A 6 7.01 -10.51 13.63
N LYS A 7 7.73 -9.60 12.99
CA LYS A 7 8.21 -8.37 13.65
C LYS A 7 7.04 -7.42 13.93
N ASP A 8 7.11 -6.68 15.04
CA ASP A 8 6.14 -5.63 15.35
C ASP A 8 6.42 -4.40 14.47
N VAL A 9 5.58 -4.21 13.45
CA VAL A 9 5.68 -3.07 12.52
C VAL A 9 5.09 -1.76 13.10
N SER A 10 4.60 -1.78 14.33
CA SER A 10 4.22 -0.59 15.10
C SER A 10 5.41 0.02 15.83
N ASP A 11 6.48 -0.76 16.04
CA ASP A 11 7.73 -0.32 16.66
C ASP A 11 8.56 0.52 15.67
N ARG A 12 9.00 1.70 16.12
CA ARG A 12 9.76 2.64 15.29
C ARG A 12 11.14 2.11 14.91
N GLY A 13 11.83 1.44 15.83
CA GLY A 13 13.13 0.83 15.58
C GLY A 13 13.05 -0.30 14.56
N VAL A 14 11.98 -1.11 14.60
CA VAL A 14 11.72 -2.12 13.57
C VAL A 14 11.54 -1.46 12.20
N LEU A 15 10.69 -0.43 12.09
CA LEU A 15 10.45 0.26 10.81
C LEU A 15 11.73 0.88 10.23
N LEU A 16 12.58 1.49 11.06
CA LEU A 16 13.85 2.08 10.63
C LEU A 16 14.85 1.02 10.16
N ALA A 17 14.94 -0.11 10.87
CA ALA A 17 15.80 -1.22 10.47
C ALA A 17 15.36 -1.83 9.12
N GLU A 18 14.05 -1.99 8.91
CA GLU A 18 13.50 -2.46 7.63
C GLU A 18 13.69 -1.43 6.51
N ALA A 19 13.62 -0.13 6.81
CA ALA A 19 13.90 0.92 5.83
C ALA A 19 15.36 0.85 5.35
N GLN A 20 16.31 0.71 6.26
CA GLN A 20 17.72 0.53 5.90
C GLN A 20 17.98 -0.78 5.13
N SER A 21 17.30 -1.88 5.47
CA SER A 21 17.51 -3.18 4.81
C SER A 21 17.12 -3.17 3.33
N VAL A 22 16.18 -2.29 2.93
CA VAL A 22 15.80 -2.06 1.53
C VAL A 22 16.57 -0.89 0.88
N GLY A 23 17.59 -0.34 1.56
CA GLY A 23 18.50 0.66 1.03
C GLY A 23 18.09 2.12 1.24
N LEU A 24 17.12 2.40 2.11
CA LEU A 24 16.74 3.78 2.45
C LEU A 24 17.70 4.36 3.50
N ASP A 25 17.96 5.67 3.39
CA ASP A 25 18.74 6.41 4.38
C ASP A 25 18.02 6.47 5.73
N PHE A 26 18.77 6.29 6.82
CA PHE A 26 18.21 6.21 8.17
C PHE A 26 17.64 7.55 8.63
N GLU A 27 18.39 8.64 8.43
CA GLU A 27 18.00 9.96 8.92
C GLU A 27 16.76 10.46 8.16
N ALA A 28 16.77 10.32 6.84
CA ALA A 28 15.62 10.65 6.00
C ALA A 28 14.38 9.81 6.35
N ALA A 29 14.54 8.50 6.62
CA ALA A 29 13.45 7.64 7.04
C ALA A 29 12.90 8.06 8.41
N SER A 30 13.77 8.39 9.37
CA SER A 30 13.35 8.87 10.71
C SER A 30 12.53 10.15 10.62
N ILE A 31 13.01 11.14 9.86
CA ILE A 31 12.29 12.39 9.64
C ILE A 31 10.92 12.13 8.98
N ALA A 32 10.88 11.28 7.96
CA ALA A 32 9.64 10.96 7.26
C ALA A 32 8.61 10.24 8.16
N LEU A 33 9.08 9.46 9.12
CA LEU A 33 8.25 8.72 10.07
C LEU A 33 7.65 9.63 11.17
N GLU A 34 8.23 10.80 11.40
CA GLU A 34 7.73 11.84 12.33
C GLU A 34 6.86 12.91 11.65
N ASP A 35 6.86 12.96 10.33
CA ASP A 35 6.14 13.95 9.53
C ASP A 35 4.61 13.75 9.61
N ALA A 36 3.94 14.64 10.34
CA ALA A 36 2.50 14.66 10.51
C ALA A 36 1.73 14.89 9.19
N GLN A 37 2.31 15.62 8.23
CA GLN A 37 1.68 15.86 6.92
C GLN A 37 1.68 14.59 6.08
N ARG A 38 2.75 13.78 6.14
CA ARG A 38 2.75 12.42 5.54
C ARG A 38 1.68 11.54 6.17
N ARG A 39 1.55 11.57 7.49
CA ARG A 39 0.50 10.84 8.21
C ARG A 39 -0.89 11.23 7.72
N SER A 40 -1.18 12.54 7.64
CA SER A 40 -2.47 13.04 7.13
C SER A 40 -2.76 12.51 5.74
N ARG A 41 -1.78 12.60 4.82
CA ARG A 41 -1.96 12.11 3.44
C ARG A 41 -2.33 10.63 3.35
N VAL A 42 -1.78 9.78 4.22
CA VAL A 42 -2.15 8.35 4.25
C VAL A 42 -3.60 8.17 4.70
N VAL A 43 -4.02 8.88 5.76
CA VAL A 43 -5.39 8.83 6.28
C VAL A 43 -6.38 9.38 5.24
N ASP A 44 -6.06 10.52 4.62
CA ASP A 44 -6.91 11.14 3.59
C ASP A 44 -7.08 10.21 2.38
N GLN A 45 -6.03 9.48 2.00
CA GLN A 45 -6.08 8.52 0.90
C GLN A 45 -6.93 7.29 1.24
N GLU A 46 -6.88 6.81 2.48
CA GLU A 46 -7.73 5.73 2.99
C GLU A 46 -9.21 6.14 2.93
N VAL A 47 -9.54 7.29 3.50
CA VAL A 47 -10.91 7.85 3.50
C VAL A 47 -11.43 8.06 2.08
N PHE A 48 -10.59 8.58 1.18
CA PHE A 48 -10.94 8.74 -0.23
C PHE A 48 -11.42 7.41 -0.84
N TRP A 49 -10.68 6.32 -0.67
CA TRP A 49 -11.05 5.03 -1.24
C TRP A 49 -12.27 4.39 -0.57
N GLN A 50 -12.43 4.56 0.75
CA GLN A 50 -13.64 4.15 1.45
C GLN A 50 -14.89 4.85 0.89
N HIS A 51 -14.81 6.17 0.61
CA HIS A 51 -15.90 6.90 -0.04
C HIS A 51 -16.18 6.47 -1.48
N GLN A 52 -15.21 5.85 -2.16
CA GLN A 52 -15.42 5.22 -3.48
C GLN A 52 -15.97 3.79 -3.37
N GLY A 53 -16.37 3.34 -2.18
CA GLY A 53 -16.97 2.02 -1.95
C GLY A 53 -15.96 0.89 -1.75
N ILE A 54 -14.67 1.19 -1.65
CA ILE A 54 -13.65 0.18 -1.38
C ILE A 54 -13.67 -0.17 0.11
N SER A 55 -14.03 -1.42 0.42
CA SER A 55 -14.17 -1.91 1.80
C SER A 55 -13.23 -3.08 2.16
N GLY A 56 -12.36 -3.49 1.23
CA GLY A 56 -11.48 -4.64 1.44
C GLY A 56 -10.20 -4.58 0.60
N VAL A 57 -9.19 -5.34 1.05
CA VAL A 57 -7.87 -5.43 0.42
C VAL A 57 -7.49 -6.88 0.09
N PRO A 58 -6.71 -7.13 -0.97
CA PRO A 58 -6.29 -6.15 -1.98
C PRO A 58 -7.47 -5.74 -2.88
N THR A 59 -7.49 -4.47 -3.29
CA THR A 59 -8.36 -4.00 -4.39
C THR A 59 -7.48 -3.31 -5.42
N VAL A 60 -7.63 -3.69 -6.68
CA VAL A 60 -6.91 -3.10 -7.82
C VAL A 60 -7.90 -2.29 -8.66
N VAL A 61 -7.58 -1.01 -8.88
CA VAL A 61 -8.40 -0.08 -9.66
C VAL A 61 -7.72 0.14 -11.02
N PHE A 62 -8.45 -0.07 -12.10
CA PHE A 62 -7.96 0.09 -13.47
C PHE A 62 -8.54 1.35 -14.08
N ASN A 63 -7.67 2.26 -14.54
CA ASN A 63 -8.02 3.51 -15.22
C ASN A 63 -9.10 4.36 -14.52
N ARG A 64 -9.33 4.16 -13.22
CA ARG A 64 -10.43 4.77 -12.45
C ARG A 64 -11.84 4.48 -13.03
N THR A 65 -11.99 3.47 -13.88
CA THR A 65 -13.27 3.08 -14.49
C THR A 65 -13.79 1.76 -13.96
N SER A 66 -12.90 0.85 -13.56
CA SER A 66 -13.25 -0.45 -13.00
C SER A 66 -12.33 -0.82 -11.84
N ALA A 67 -12.79 -1.72 -10.99
CA ALA A 67 -12.03 -2.22 -9.86
C ALA A 67 -12.32 -3.70 -9.61
N ILE A 68 -11.33 -4.42 -9.09
CA ILE A 68 -11.45 -5.81 -8.69
C ILE A 68 -10.94 -5.95 -7.27
N THR A 69 -11.80 -6.48 -6.38
CA THR A 69 -11.48 -6.75 -4.98
C THR A 69 -11.17 -8.23 -4.78
N GLY A 70 -10.16 -8.50 -3.96
CA GLY A 70 -9.68 -9.83 -3.60
C GLY A 70 -8.33 -10.17 -4.22
N ALA A 71 -7.69 -11.21 -3.68
CA ALA A 71 -6.46 -11.76 -4.22
C ALA A 71 -6.76 -12.66 -5.42
N HIS A 72 -6.81 -12.07 -6.62
CA HIS A 72 -7.08 -12.79 -7.85
C HIS A 72 -5.82 -13.44 -8.45
N PRO A 73 -5.96 -14.51 -9.25
CA PRO A 73 -4.83 -15.09 -9.96
C PRO A 73 -4.34 -14.18 -11.10
N GLN A 74 -3.10 -14.38 -11.52
CA GLN A 74 -2.46 -13.63 -12.62
C GLN A 74 -3.25 -13.69 -13.93
N SER A 75 -3.95 -14.78 -14.20
CA SER A 75 -4.81 -14.93 -15.39
C SER A 75 -5.96 -13.93 -15.42
N THR A 76 -6.60 -13.65 -14.28
CA THR A 76 -7.69 -12.66 -14.18
C THR A 76 -7.18 -11.27 -14.53
N TYR A 77 -6.04 -10.87 -13.97
CA TYR A 77 -5.42 -9.59 -14.30
C TYR A 77 -5.08 -9.46 -15.78
N LYS A 78 -4.56 -10.53 -16.40
CA LYS A 78 -4.24 -10.55 -17.83
C LYS A 78 -5.48 -10.31 -18.67
N GLN A 79 -6.59 -10.98 -18.37
CA GLN A 79 -7.84 -10.81 -19.10
C GLN A 79 -8.36 -9.37 -19.01
N VAL A 80 -8.41 -8.81 -17.80
CA VAL A 80 -8.91 -7.44 -17.56
C VAL A 80 -8.08 -6.41 -18.32
N LEU A 81 -6.75 -6.55 -18.30
CA LEU A 81 -5.87 -5.66 -19.05
C LEU A 81 -6.05 -5.81 -20.57
N GLN A 82 -6.32 -7.03 -21.07
CA GLN A 82 -6.62 -7.25 -22.49
C GLN A 82 -7.95 -6.64 -22.92
N GLU A 83 -8.97 -6.65 -22.05
CA GLU A 83 -10.26 -6.01 -22.31
C GLU A 83 -10.15 -4.48 -22.31
N LEU A 84 -9.25 -3.90 -21.52
CA LEU A 84 -9.06 -2.45 -21.42
C LEU A 84 -8.24 -1.82 -22.56
N ILE A 85 -7.52 -2.63 -23.34
CA ILE A 85 -6.69 -2.18 -24.47
C ILE A 85 -7.45 -2.30 -25.81
N GLN A 86 -8.59 -2.99 -25.83
CA GLN A 86 -9.50 -3.05 -26.98
C GLN A 86 -10.34 -1.78 -27.07
#